data_AF-A0A7S4VC29-F1
#
_entry.id   AF-A0A7S4VC29-F1
#
_cell.length_a   1.000
_cell.length_b   1.000
_cell.length_c   1.000
_cell.angle_alpha   90.00
_cell.angle_beta   90.00
_cell.angle_gamma   90.00
#
_symmetry.space_group_name_H-M   'P 1'
#
loop_
_entity.id
_entity.type
_entity.pdbx_description
1 polymer ?
#
loop_
_entity_poly.entity_id
_entity_poly.type
_entity_poly.pdbx_seq_one_letter_code
_entity_poly.pdbx_strand_id
1 'polypeptide(L)'
;MRAAPVGNRRGTRRPRSSSRRHAGLGTRAVRACAAFIHGIVFSFGLVLTFVCGAMGSHLESQGIAPPKPWAAMGVLLRFLALPFIEVPLPDLTEAGSAGVDVMLWFPGLLGGFCLIFASLGFVSMRWRQTSRALPYALLAAVLLACMAEVAQASNEFSAWGDLASFSGRSRAMSEKAVLQQQVFRSGHGSFTQQFSEQRCKAVSGVQMIKCSATTMEANFMSLMVQGFCRPRSDDLTADFEKSANTCRGHVKSLMGVVLESDPLFCRCWTAFFDHQRTLARWALVMWFGLFVGILAVLYSVCESKLKRMCATERFEVLAFAVVSMAILACRAVLLPEGGSALSKPGE
;
A
#
# COMPACT_ATOMS: atom_id res chain seq x y z
N MET A 1 -71.30 27.30 33.50
CA MET A 1 -71.21 26.85 32.10
C MET A 1 -70.15 27.68 31.39
N ARG A 2 -68.97 27.12 31.07
CA ARG A 2 -67.88 27.81 30.37
C ARG A 2 -67.92 27.41 28.90
N ALA A 3 -68.08 28.40 28.01
CA ALA A 3 -68.08 28.20 26.57
C ALA A 3 -66.66 27.85 26.07
N ALA A 4 -66.56 26.78 25.28
CA ALA A 4 -65.32 26.35 24.65
C ALA A 4 -65.05 27.17 23.37
N PRO A 5 -63.80 27.60 23.11
CA PRO A 5 -63.47 28.32 21.88
C PRO A 5 -63.39 27.33 20.71
N VAL A 6 -64.25 27.56 19.71
CA VAL A 6 -64.23 26.86 18.42
C VAL A 6 -63.03 27.37 17.60
N GLY A 7 -61.92 26.65 17.71
CA GLY A 7 -60.69 26.94 16.95
C GLY A 7 -60.83 26.59 15.47
N ASN A 8 -60.94 27.61 14.63
CA ASN A 8 -61.01 27.53 13.18
C ASN A 8 -59.68 27.01 12.60
N ARG A 9 -59.53 25.69 12.43
CA ARG A 9 -58.39 25.05 11.74
C ARG A 9 -58.48 25.33 10.24
N ARG A 10 -58.01 26.50 9.80
CA ARG A 10 -57.68 26.73 8.37
C ARG A 10 -56.51 25.83 8.01
N GLY A 11 -56.81 24.72 7.31
CA GLY A 11 -55.83 23.83 6.73
C GLY A 11 -55.03 24.55 5.64
N THR A 12 -53.86 25.08 6.01
CA THR A 12 -52.85 25.50 5.04
C THR A 12 -52.38 24.26 4.30
N ARG A 13 -52.97 24.01 3.11
CA ARG A 13 -52.44 23.06 2.12
C ARG A 13 -51.03 23.52 1.77
N ARG A 14 -50.03 22.99 2.47
CA ARG A 14 -48.62 23.16 2.10
C ARG A 14 -48.49 22.69 0.66
N PRO A 15 -48.01 23.53 -0.27
CA PRO A 15 -47.79 23.11 -1.64
C PRO A 15 -46.87 21.89 -1.62
N ARG A 16 -47.38 20.77 -2.16
CA ARG A 16 -46.60 19.55 -2.39
C ARG A 16 -45.55 19.89 -3.44
N SER A 17 -44.39 20.38 -2.99
CA SER A 17 -43.29 20.73 -3.87
C SER A 17 -42.75 19.47 -4.56
N SER A 18 -42.95 19.42 -5.88
CA SER A 18 -42.42 18.42 -6.81
C SER A 18 -40.89 18.41 -6.88
N SER A 19 -40.22 19.40 -6.27
CA SER A 19 -38.76 19.55 -6.20
C SER A 19 -38.02 18.48 -5.39
N ARG A 20 -38.73 17.61 -4.64
CA ARG A 20 -38.08 16.55 -3.83
C ARG A 20 -37.46 15.39 -4.61
N ARG A 21 -37.77 15.19 -5.90
CA ARG A 21 -37.32 13.99 -6.64
C ARG A 21 -35.90 14.09 -7.20
N HIS A 22 -35.43 15.27 -7.63
CA HIS A 22 -34.10 15.40 -8.25
C HIS A 22 -32.94 15.52 -7.26
N ALA A 23 -33.16 16.06 -6.05
CA ALA A 23 -32.12 16.16 -5.02
C ALA A 23 -31.67 14.79 -4.43
N GLY A 24 -32.33 13.69 -4.82
CA GLY A 24 -32.07 12.35 -4.29
C GLY A 24 -31.07 11.51 -5.08
N LEU A 25 -30.82 11.80 -6.37
CA LEU A 25 -30.04 10.90 -7.22
C LEU A 25 -28.54 10.94 -6.88
N GLY A 26 -27.95 12.14 -6.82
CA GLY A 26 -26.52 12.30 -6.52
C GLY A 26 -26.15 11.81 -5.12
N THR A 27 -27.03 11.98 -4.14
CA THR A 27 -26.77 11.55 -2.75
C THR A 27 -26.83 10.04 -2.59
N ARG A 28 -27.64 9.34 -3.39
CA ARG A 28 -27.63 7.88 -3.49
C ARG A 28 -26.37 7.37 -4.16
N ALA A 29 -25.95 8.00 -5.27
CA ALA A 29 -24.73 7.63 -5.98
C ALA A 29 -23.48 7.76 -5.09
N VAL A 30 -23.35 8.89 -4.37
CA VAL A 30 -22.22 9.10 -3.44
C VAL A 30 -22.21 8.06 -2.32
N ARG A 31 -23.37 7.71 -1.74
CA ARG A 31 -23.44 6.66 -0.71
C ARG A 31 -23.13 5.27 -1.26
N ALA A 32 -23.58 4.96 -2.48
CA ALA A 32 -23.27 3.69 -3.13
C ALA A 32 -21.76 3.58 -3.40
N CYS A 33 -21.13 4.65 -3.88
CA CYS A 33 -19.67 4.72 -4.07
C CYS A 33 -18.92 4.53 -2.76
N ALA A 34 -19.30 5.26 -1.71
CA ALA A 34 -18.70 5.11 -0.38
C ALA A 34 -18.84 3.68 0.16
N ALA A 35 -20.04 3.09 0.07
CA ALA A 35 -20.30 1.73 0.52
C ALA A 35 -19.51 0.68 -0.28
N PHE A 36 -19.38 0.88 -1.60
CA PHE A 36 -18.58 0.01 -2.47
C PHE A 36 -17.10 0.01 -2.06
N ILE A 37 -16.50 1.19 -1.92
CA ILE A 37 -15.08 1.32 -1.56
C ILE A 37 -14.82 0.75 -0.16
N HIS A 38 -15.67 1.04 0.82
CA HIS A 38 -15.53 0.48 2.17
C HIS A 38 -15.79 -1.03 2.19
N GLY A 39 -16.64 -1.54 1.30
CA GLY A 39 -16.83 -2.97 1.07
C GLY A 39 -15.55 -3.64 0.60
N ILE A 40 -14.85 -3.06 -0.39
CA ILE A 40 -13.54 -3.55 -0.86
C ILE A 40 -12.52 -3.56 0.28
N VAL A 41 -12.40 -2.45 1.03
CA VAL A 41 -11.46 -2.35 2.15
C VAL A 41 -11.78 -3.36 3.25
N PHE A 42 -13.06 -3.57 3.55
CA PHE A 42 -13.51 -4.58 4.51
C PHE A 42 -13.17 -5.99 4.06
N SER A 43 -13.47 -6.35 2.81
CA SER A 43 -13.14 -7.65 2.23
C SER A 43 -11.63 -7.91 2.21
N PHE A 44 -10.83 -6.90 1.84
CA PHE A 44 -9.38 -6.98 1.88
C PHE A 44 -8.88 -7.22 3.31
N GLY A 45 -9.41 -6.47 4.28
CA GLY A 45 -9.09 -6.66 5.70
C GLY A 45 -9.42 -8.08 6.19
N LEU A 46 -10.58 -8.62 5.80
CA LEU A 46 -10.97 -9.99 6.14
C LEU A 46 -9.99 -11.02 5.58
N VAL A 47 -9.60 -10.88 4.31
CA VAL A 47 -8.65 -11.81 3.66
C VAL A 47 -7.31 -11.77 4.38
N LEU A 48 -6.76 -10.60 4.69
CA LEU A 48 -5.48 -10.48 5.39
C LEU A 48 -5.53 -11.10 6.78
N THR A 49 -6.55 -10.77 7.57
CA THR A 49 -6.72 -11.33 8.92
C THR A 49 -6.93 -12.85 8.86
N PHE A 50 -7.67 -13.36 7.88
CA PHE A 50 -7.88 -14.79 7.70
C PHE A 50 -6.58 -15.52 7.32
N VAL A 51 -5.82 -15.01 6.35
CA VAL A 51 -4.54 -15.61 5.91
C VAL A 51 -3.54 -15.64 7.05
N CYS A 52 -3.38 -14.53 7.79
CA CYS A 52 -2.49 -14.50 8.95
C CYS A 52 -2.95 -15.44 10.07
N GLY A 53 -4.27 -15.53 10.31
CA GLY A 53 -4.83 -16.48 11.28
C GLY A 53 -4.54 -17.92 10.89
N ALA A 54 -4.78 -18.28 9.63
CA ALA A 54 -4.50 -19.63 9.11
C ALA A 54 -3.01 -19.98 9.20
N MET A 55 -2.13 -19.03 8.86
CA MET A 55 -0.68 -19.24 8.96
C MET A 55 -0.22 -19.39 10.43
N GLY A 56 -0.78 -18.59 11.33
CA GLY A 56 -0.55 -18.72 12.77
C GLY A 56 -0.98 -20.09 13.32
N SER A 57 -2.18 -20.56 12.98
CA SER A 57 -2.66 -21.90 13.37
C SER A 57 -1.81 -23.02 12.79
N HIS A 58 -1.30 -22.85 11.56
CA HIS A 58 -0.40 -23.84 10.96
C HIS A 58 0.93 -23.94 11.71
N LEU A 59 1.54 -22.81 12.07
CA LEU A 59 2.79 -22.79 12.86
C LEU A 59 2.58 -23.40 14.26
N GLU A 60 1.46 -23.09 14.90
CA GLU A 60 1.09 -23.68 16.19
C GLU A 60 0.97 -25.20 16.09
N SER A 61 0.38 -25.72 15.00
CA SER A 61 0.29 -27.17 14.76
C SER A 61 1.64 -27.86 14.57
N GLN A 62 2.69 -27.11 14.22
CA GLN A 62 4.07 -27.60 14.11
C GLN A 62 4.85 -27.51 15.43
N GLY A 63 4.20 -27.09 16.52
CA GLY A 63 4.86 -26.87 17.82
C GLY A 63 5.65 -25.57 17.88
N ILE A 64 5.51 -24.68 16.89
CA ILE A 64 6.11 -23.36 16.88
C ILE A 64 5.12 -22.41 17.55
N ALA A 65 5.41 -22.01 18.80
CA ALA A 65 4.55 -21.09 19.53
C ALA A 65 4.44 -19.77 18.74
N PRO A 66 3.21 -19.29 18.42
CA PRO A 66 3.08 -18.08 17.65
C PRO A 66 3.64 -16.89 18.44
N PRO A 67 4.33 -15.96 17.78
CA PRO A 67 4.90 -14.80 18.43
C PRO A 67 3.80 -13.97 19.09
N LYS A 68 4.13 -13.27 20.17
CA LYS A 68 3.14 -12.50 20.91
C LYS A 68 2.67 -11.30 20.06
N PRO A 69 1.36 -11.11 19.85
CA PRO A 69 0.84 -10.10 18.91
C PRO A 69 1.11 -8.64 19.33
N TRP A 70 1.46 -8.40 20.60
CA TRP A 70 1.74 -7.05 21.08
C TRP A 70 2.99 -6.42 20.47
N ALA A 71 4.01 -7.22 20.10
CA ALA A 71 5.21 -6.71 19.46
C ALA A 71 4.89 -6.16 18.06
N ALA A 72 4.09 -6.91 17.31
CA ALA A 72 3.60 -6.49 16.01
C ALA A 72 2.63 -5.30 16.11
N MET A 73 1.85 -5.18 17.18
CA MET A 73 1.03 -4.00 17.45
C MET A 73 1.91 -2.75 17.65
N GLY A 74 3.00 -2.87 18.39
CA GLY A 74 3.97 -1.78 18.54
C GLY A 74 4.56 -1.32 17.20
N VAL A 75 4.90 -2.28 16.33
CA VAL A 75 5.39 -1.99 14.97
C VAL A 75 4.31 -1.33 14.11
N LEU A 76 3.07 -1.83 14.15
CA LEU A 76 1.95 -1.22 13.44
C LEU A 76 1.70 0.22 13.93
N LEU A 77 1.69 0.46 15.24
CA LEU A 77 1.48 1.80 15.79
C LEU A 77 2.59 2.76 15.39
N ARG A 78 3.86 2.31 15.42
CA ARG A 78 4.99 3.09 14.91
C ARG A 78 4.81 3.39 13.42
N PHE A 79 4.45 2.38 12.63
CA PHE A 79 4.21 2.53 11.20
C PHE A 79 3.10 3.52 10.87
N LEU A 80 2.00 3.51 11.64
CA LEU A 80 0.92 4.49 11.52
C LEU A 80 1.32 5.89 11.99
N ALA A 81 2.29 5.99 12.89
CA ALA A 81 2.80 7.26 13.41
C ALA A 81 3.92 7.86 12.55
N LEU A 82 4.60 7.07 11.69
CA LEU A 82 5.70 7.51 10.82
C LEU A 82 5.38 8.80 10.03
N PRO A 83 4.19 8.98 9.43
CA PRO A 83 3.90 10.22 8.69
C PRO A 83 3.83 11.48 9.58
N PHE A 84 3.80 11.32 10.89
CA PHE A 84 3.61 12.41 11.86
C PHE A 84 4.81 12.61 12.78
N ILE A 85 5.71 11.63 12.85
CA ILE A 85 6.83 11.59 13.79
C ILE A 85 8.04 11.05 13.05
N GLU A 86 9.14 11.82 13.06
CA GLU A 86 10.46 11.34 12.67
C GLU A 86 10.93 10.32 13.72
N VAL A 87 10.58 9.05 13.51
CA VAL A 87 11.07 7.96 14.35
C VAL A 87 12.36 7.46 13.70
N PRO A 88 13.52 7.48 14.40
CA PRO A 88 14.72 6.88 13.86
C PRO A 88 14.46 5.42 13.53
N LEU A 89 14.84 5.00 12.32
CA LEU A 89 14.68 3.63 11.88
C LEU A 89 15.42 2.74 12.88
N PRO A 90 14.77 1.73 13.49
CA PRO A 90 15.48 0.82 14.38
C PRO A 90 16.60 0.14 13.59
N ASP A 91 17.77 0.00 14.21
CA ASP A 91 18.91 -0.68 13.61
C ASP A 91 18.50 -2.09 13.19
N LEU A 92 18.34 -2.29 11.87
CA LEU A 92 17.89 -3.53 11.26
C LEU A 92 18.83 -4.71 11.59
N THR A 93 20.05 -4.41 12.04
CA THR A 93 21.08 -5.35 12.47
C THR A 93 20.76 -6.04 13.80
N GLU A 94 19.98 -5.43 14.70
CA GLU A 94 19.59 -6.06 15.97
C GLU A 94 18.31 -6.92 15.85
N ALA A 95 17.60 -6.84 14.73
CA ALA A 95 16.30 -7.48 14.54
C ALA A 95 16.36 -8.97 14.10
N GLY A 96 17.55 -9.60 14.12
CA GLY A 96 17.83 -10.88 13.46
C GLY A 96 16.86 -12.04 13.78
N SER A 97 16.33 -12.14 14.99
CA SER A 97 15.32 -13.14 15.36
C SER A 97 13.90 -12.56 15.48
N ALA A 98 13.76 -11.28 15.84
CA ALA A 98 12.46 -10.61 15.99
C ALA A 98 11.78 -10.27 14.64
N GLY A 99 12.54 -10.22 13.55
CA GLY A 99 12.05 -9.80 12.24
C GLY A 99 11.01 -10.74 11.63
N VAL A 100 11.23 -12.05 11.72
CA VAL A 100 10.32 -13.06 11.13
C VAL A 100 8.96 -13.05 11.85
N ASP A 101 9.01 -12.91 13.17
CA ASP A 101 7.84 -12.88 14.05
C ASP A 101 6.95 -11.64 13.80
N VAL A 102 7.57 -10.48 13.56
CA VAL A 102 6.87 -9.23 13.25
C VAL A 102 6.24 -9.29 11.87
N MET A 103 6.95 -9.84 10.87
CA MET A 103 6.46 -9.93 9.50
C MET A 103 5.25 -10.85 9.35
N LEU A 104 5.12 -11.87 10.21
CA LEU A 104 3.97 -12.77 10.22
C LEU A 104 2.67 -12.05 10.64
N TRP A 105 2.73 -11.24 11.69
CA TRP A 105 1.54 -10.59 12.28
C TRP A 105 1.19 -9.25 11.63
N PHE A 106 2.16 -8.57 11.01
CA PHE A 106 1.95 -7.26 10.40
C PHE A 106 0.76 -7.24 9.41
N PRO A 107 0.63 -8.19 8.45
CA PRO A 107 -0.52 -8.19 7.55
C PRO A 107 -1.84 -8.45 8.27
N GLY A 108 -1.86 -9.27 9.32
CA GLY A 108 -3.05 -9.58 10.09
C GLY A 108 -3.57 -8.38 10.88
N LEU A 109 -2.66 -7.61 11.48
CA LEU A 109 -2.96 -6.36 12.18
C LEU A 109 -3.38 -5.25 11.22
N LEU A 110 -2.72 -5.13 10.06
CA LEU A 110 -3.15 -4.25 8.97
C LEU A 110 -4.56 -4.62 8.50
N GLY A 111 -4.86 -5.92 8.39
CA GLY A 111 -6.20 -6.42 8.09
C GLY A 111 -7.23 -5.98 9.13
N GLY A 112 -6.91 -6.15 10.42
CA GLY A 112 -7.74 -5.68 11.54
C GLY A 112 -7.99 -4.17 11.50
N PHE A 113 -6.94 -3.39 11.19
CA PHE A 113 -7.06 -1.95 10.99
C PHE A 113 -8.01 -1.59 9.84
N CYS A 114 -7.90 -2.25 8.69
CA CYS A 114 -8.81 -2.07 7.55
C CYS A 114 -10.27 -2.39 7.93
N LEU A 115 -10.50 -3.43 8.73
CA LEU A 115 -11.84 -3.79 9.22
C LEU A 115 -12.44 -2.71 10.11
N ILE A 116 -11.66 -2.18 11.05
CA ILE A 116 -12.08 -1.09 11.94
C ILE A 116 -12.40 0.16 11.12
N PHE A 117 -11.50 0.55 10.22
CA PHE A 117 -11.69 1.69 9.33
C PHE A 117 -12.96 1.57 8.48
N ALA A 118 -13.14 0.42 7.83
CA ALA A 118 -14.31 0.17 6.99
C ALA A 118 -15.61 0.23 7.80
N SER A 119 -15.61 -0.38 8.99
CA SER A 119 -16.74 -0.39 9.92
C SER A 119 -17.13 1.03 10.37
N LEU A 120 -16.14 1.87 10.72
CA LEU A 120 -16.37 3.26 11.07
C LEU A 120 -16.96 4.06 9.90
N GLY A 121 -16.55 3.77 8.66
CA GLY A 121 -17.15 4.36 7.46
C GLY A 121 -18.63 3.99 7.32
N PHE A 122 -18.98 2.71 7.48
CA PHE A 122 -20.37 2.25 7.45
C PHE A 122 -21.23 2.87 8.56
N VAL A 123 -20.70 2.94 9.79
CA VAL A 123 -21.38 3.57 10.93
C VAL A 123 -21.59 5.06 10.67
N SER A 124 -20.58 5.77 10.14
CA SER A 124 -20.67 7.20 9.83
C SER A 124 -21.77 7.49 8.79
N MET A 125 -21.83 6.70 7.72
CA MET A 125 -22.88 6.82 6.69
C MET A 125 -24.29 6.53 7.23
N ARG A 126 -24.42 5.54 8.12
CA ARG A 126 -25.71 5.13 8.70
C ARG A 126 -26.29 6.20 9.63
N TRP A 127 -25.46 6.75 10.52
CA TRP A 127 -25.94 7.63 11.60
C TRP A 127 -25.86 9.11 11.27
N ARG A 128 -24.97 9.54 10.35
CA ARG A 128 -24.83 10.93 9.87
C ARG A 128 -24.64 11.99 10.96
N GLN A 129 -24.08 11.60 12.10
CA GLN A 129 -23.72 12.52 13.17
C GLN A 129 -22.25 12.92 13.02
N THR A 130 -21.96 14.23 13.03
CA THR A 130 -20.58 14.74 12.89
C THR A 130 -19.66 14.21 13.98
N SER A 131 -20.14 14.09 15.23
CA SER A 131 -19.35 13.53 16.34
C SER A 131 -18.91 12.09 16.11
N ARG A 132 -19.73 11.28 15.43
CA ARG A 132 -19.40 9.89 15.09
C ARG A 132 -18.49 9.76 13.87
N ALA A 133 -18.47 10.78 13.00
CA ALA A 133 -17.58 10.83 11.85
C ALA A 133 -16.17 11.33 12.21
N LEU A 134 -15.98 11.95 13.38
CA LEU A 134 -14.67 12.41 13.84
C LEU A 134 -13.64 11.27 13.96
N PRO A 135 -13.91 10.15 14.67
CA PRO A 135 -12.93 9.05 14.74
C PRO A 135 -12.64 8.44 13.37
N TYR A 136 -13.64 8.38 12.50
CA TYR A 136 -13.45 7.96 11.11
C TYR A 136 -12.53 8.91 10.34
N ALA A 137 -12.74 10.22 10.43
CA ALA A 137 -11.94 11.22 9.74
C ALA A 137 -10.47 11.24 10.22
N LEU A 138 -10.24 11.08 11.53
CA LEU A 138 -8.90 10.96 12.09
C LEU A 138 -8.20 9.70 11.57
N LEU A 139 -8.89 8.55 11.61
CA LEU A 139 -8.33 7.29 11.12
C LEU A 139 -8.07 7.34 9.60
N ALA A 140 -8.97 7.98 8.85
CA ALA A 140 -8.83 8.22 7.42
C ALA A 140 -7.59 9.06 7.09
N ALA A 141 -7.32 10.12 7.88
CA ALA A 141 -6.13 10.95 7.70
C ALA A 141 -4.84 10.15 7.92
N VAL A 142 -4.76 9.37 9.01
CA VAL A 142 -3.62 8.49 9.30
C VAL A 142 -3.43 7.47 8.18
N LEU A 143 -4.49 6.81 7.73
CA LEU A 143 -4.42 5.80 6.67
C LEU A 143 -3.98 6.40 5.33
N LEU A 144 -4.51 7.56 4.96
CA LEU A 144 -4.14 8.23 3.70
C LEU A 144 -2.68 8.69 3.71
N ALA A 145 -2.20 9.23 4.84
CA ALA A 145 -0.81 9.62 5.01
C ALA A 145 0.10 8.39 4.91
N CYS A 146 -0.22 7.34 5.66
CA CYS A 146 0.52 6.07 5.64
C CYS A 146 0.58 5.45 4.24
N MET A 147 -0.54 5.38 3.52
CA MET A 147 -0.57 4.85 2.15
C MET A 147 0.19 5.72 1.15
N ALA A 148 0.25 7.05 1.37
CA ALA A 148 1.06 7.94 0.54
C ALA A 148 2.56 7.66 0.76
N GLU A 149 3.01 7.56 2.01
CA GLU A 149 4.39 7.18 2.36
C GLU A 149 4.77 5.83 1.77
N VAL A 150 3.90 4.81 1.90
CA VAL A 150 4.14 3.49 1.31
C VAL A 150 4.24 3.57 -0.21
N ALA A 151 3.38 4.35 -0.88
CA ALA A 151 3.45 4.51 -2.32
C ALA A 151 4.75 5.21 -2.75
N GLN A 152 5.20 6.21 -2.00
CA GLN A 152 6.47 6.90 -2.25
C GLN A 152 7.67 5.98 -2.01
N ALA A 153 7.72 5.30 -0.87
CA ALA A 153 8.75 4.31 -0.55
C ALA A 153 8.78 3.17 -1.56
N SER A 154 7.62 2.69 -2.02
CA SER A 154 7.53 1.66 -3.05
C SER A 154 8.03 2.16 -4.41
N ASN A 155 7.70 3.40 -4.80
CA ASN A 155 8.25 4.01 -6.01
C ASN A 155 9.78 4.15 -5.93
N GLU A 156 10.30 4.62 -4.79
CA GLU A 156 11.73 4.74 -4.56
C GLU A 156 12.42 3.37 -4.60
N PHE A 157 11.89 2.39 -3.87
CA PHE A 157 12.40 1.03 -3.86
C PHE A 157 12.37 0.42 -5.26
N SER A 158 11.32 0.67 -6.05
CA SER A 158 11.22 0.18 -7.42
C SER A 158 12.33 0.73 -8.35
N ALA A 159 12.91 1.88 -8.01
CA ALA A 159 14.05 2.46 -8.72
C ALA A 159 15.38 1.78 -8.38
N TRP A 160 15.47 1.03 -7.27
CA TRP A 160 16.69 0.31 -6.88
C TRP A 160 17.02 -0.86 -7.79
N GLY A 161 16.07 -1.27 -8.65
CA GLY A 161 16.35 -2.22 -9.72
C GLY A 161 17.32 -1.66 -10.77
N ASP A 162 17.42 -0.33 -10.90
CA ASP A 162 18.39 0.31 -11.78
C ASP A 162 19.75 0.36 -11.09
N LEU A 163 20.63 -0.56 -11.48
CA LEU A 163 21.96 -0.73 -10.91
C LEU A 163 22.97 0.30 -11.45
N ALA A 164 22.52 1.26 -12.27
CA ALA A 164 23.36 2.33 -12.81
C ALA A 164 24.13 3.11 -11.71
N SER A 165 23.55 3.24 -10.52
CA SER A 165 24.17 3.87 -9.35
C SER A 165 25.49 3.21 -8.92
N PHE A 166 25.70 1.93 -9.22
CA PHE A 166 26.94 1.20 -8.89
C PHE A 166 28.11 1.51 -9.82
N SER A 167 27.85 2.09 -11.00
CA SER A 167 28.88 2.34 -12.02
C SER A 167 29.73 3.58 -11.74
N GLY A 168 29.32 4.43 -10.79
CA GLY A 168 30.06 5.60 -10.37
C GLY A 168 31.29 5.20 -9.56
N ARG A 169 32.48 5.27 -10.17
CA ARG A 169 33.81 5.10 -9.52
C ARG A 169 34.14 6.24 -8.54
N SER A 170 33.14 6.86 -7.93
CA SER A 170 33.31 7.94 -6.97
C SER A 170 33.67 7.35 -5.60
N ARG A 171 34.66 7.93 -4.94
CA ARG A 171 35.19 7.44 -3.64
C ARG A 171 34.20 7.52 -2.48
N ALA A 172 33.08 8.25 -2.65
CA ALA A 172 31.99 8.29 -1.70
C ALA A 172 30.72 7.75 -2.36
N MET A 173 30.34 6.50 -2.03
CA MET A 173 29.00 6.01 -2.34
C MET A 173 28.00 6.73 -1.43
N SER A 174 26.86 7.13 -1.99
CA SER A 174 25.74 7.59 -1.16
C SER A 174 25.25 6.46 -0.27
N GLU A 175 24.70 6.78 0.90
CA GLU A 175 24.12 5.80 1.82
C GLU A 175 23.09 4.90 1.11
N LYS A 176 22.29 5.49 0.22
CA LYS A 176 21.36 4.77 -0.65
C LYS A 176 22.04 3.74 -1.55
N ALA A 177 23.19 4.06 -2.14
CA ALA A 177 23.94 3.13 -2.98
C ALA A 177 24.54 1.99 -2.14
N VAL A 178 25.00 2.26 -0.92
CA VAL A 178 25.47 1.24 0.03
C VAL A 178 24.33 0.27 0.37
N LEU A 179 23.15 0.80 0.71
CA LEU A 179 21.98 0.00 1.05
C LEU A 179 21.49 -0.82 -0.14
N GLN A 180 21.43 -0.21 -1.34
CA GLN A 180 21.11 -0.91 -2.59
C GLN A 180 22.09 -2.06 -2.87
N GLN A 181 23.39 -1.84 -2.67
CA GLN A 181 24.42 -2.87 -2.81
C GLN A 181 24.26 -3.99 -1.79
N GLN A 182 23.93 -3.66 -0.54
CA GLN A 182 23.68 -4.65 0.50
C GLN A 182 22.46 -5.51 0.19
N VAL A 183 21.34 -4.91 -0.23
CA VAL A 183 20.13 -5.65 -0.65
C VAL A 183 20.44 -6.54 -1.85
N PHE A 184 21.19 -6.04 -2.83
CA PHE A 184 21.61 -6.83 -3.98
C PHE A 184 22.47 -8.04 -3.57
N ARG A 185 23.48 -7.81 -2.71
CA ARG A 185 24.38 -8.88 -2.22
C ARG A 185 23.63 -9.93 -1.40
N SER A 186 22.76 -9.49 -0.49
CA SER A 186 21.95 -10.38 0.33
C SER A 186 21.00 -11.21 -0.54
N GLY A 187 20.31 -10.58 -1.50
CA GLY A 187 19.42 -11.26 -2.43
C GLY A 187 20.16 -12.26 -3.32
N HIS A 188 21.31 -11.88 -3.88
CA HIS A 188 22.14 -12.77 -4.70
C HIS A 188 22.67 -13.96 -3.90
N GLY A 189 23.18 -13.72 -2.69
CA GLY A 189 23.67 -14.76 -1.79
C GLY A 189 22.58 -15.76 -1.42
N SER A 190 21.41 -15.27 -1.00
CA SER A 190 20.26 -16.12 -0.66
C SER A 190 19.76 -16.94 -1.86
N PHE A 191 19.65 -16.32 -3.04
CA PHE A 191 19.23 -17.01 -4.26
C PHE A 191 20.23 -18.10 -4.66
N THR A 192 21.52 -17.78 -4.66
CA THR A 192 22.59 -18.73 -5.03
C THR A 192 22.67 -19.89 -4.06
N GLN A 193 22.53 -19.62 -2.75
CA GLN A 193 22.47 -20.65 -1.72
C GLN A 193 21.30 -21.61 -2.01
N GLN A 194 20.07 -21.09 -2.14
CA GLN A 194 18.90 -21.93 -2.43
C GLN A 194 19.03 -22.67 -3.76
N PHE A 195 19.56 -22.03 -4.81
CA PHE A 195 19.79 -22.67 -6.11
C PHE A 195 20.72 -23.89 -5.98
N SER A 196 21.80 -23.74 -5.19
CA SER A 196 22.78 -24.81 -4.97
C SER A 196 22.26 -25.93 -4.06
N GLU A 197 21.59 -25.58 -2.96
CA GLU A 197 21.02 -26.54 -1.99
C GLU A 197 19.97 -27.43 -2.64
N GLN A 198 19.10 -26.84 -3.48
CA GLN A 198 18.06 -27.58 -4.20
C GLN A 198 18.59 -28.30 -5.46
N ARG A 199 19.92 -28.25 -5.69
CA ARG A 199 20.62 -28.88 -6.83
C ARG A 199 19.97 -28.53 -8.16
N CYS A 200 19.66 -27.25 -8.33
CA CYS A 200 19.09 -26.75 -9.56
C CYS A 200 20.14 -26.60 -10.65
N LYS A 201 19.73 -26.75 -11.91
CA LYS A 201 20.55 -26.55 -13.10
C LYS A 201 19.80 -25.71 -14.12
N ALA A 202 20.52 -24.82 -14.82
CA ALA A 202 19.95 -24.05 -15.89
C ALA A 202 19.84 -24.93 -17.16
N VAL A 203 18.66 -24.98 -17.77
CA VAL A 203 18.45 -25.68 -19.03
C VAL A 203 18.81 -24.73 -20.17
N SER A 204 19.88 -25.06 -20.90
CA SER A 204 20.40 -24.24 -22.00
C SER A 204 19.32 -23.97 -23.06
N GLY A 205 19.24 -22.71 -23.50
CA GLY A 205 18.39 -22.29 -24.62
C GLY A 205 16.95 -21.93 -24.28
N VAL A 206 16.40 -22.32 -23.12
CA VAL A 206 14.97 -22.11 -22.82
C VAL A 206 14.70 -21.33 -21.53
N GLN A 207 15.72 -20.75 -20.89
CA GLN A 207 15.58 -19.98 -19.64
C GLN A 207 14.78 -20.73 -18.55
N MET A 208 14.84 -22.06 -18.59
CA MET A 208 14.17 -22.94 -17.64
C MET A 208 15.18 -23.42 -16.61
N ILE A 209 14.69 -23.69 -15.41
CA ILE A 209 15.44 -24.32 -14.32
C ILE A 209 14.89 -25.73 -14.10
N LYS A 210 15.78 -26.69 -13.88
CA LYS A 210 15.42 -28.04 -13.44
C LYS A 210 16.11 -28.32 -12.11
N CYS A 211 15.33 -28.50 -11.06
CA CYS A 211 15.82 -28.87 -9.73
C CYS A 211 15.63 -30.37 -9.51
N SER A 212 16.67 -31.03 -8.98
CA SER A 212 16.61 -32.49 -8.76
C SER A 212 16.01 -32.88 -7.40
N ALA A 213 15.90 -31.94 -6.47
CA ALA A 213 15.28 -32.19 -5.18
C ALA A 213 13.75 -32.31 -5.33
N THR A 214 13.15 -33.31 -4.67
CA THR A 214 11.69 -33.50 -4.61
C THR A 214 11.04 -32.68 -3.48
N THR A 215 11.77 -31.68 -2.96
CA THR A 215 11.31 -30.81 -1.89
C THR A 215 10.27 -29.82 -2.43
N MET A 216 9.40 -29.36 -1.55
CA MET A 216 8.46 -28.28 -1.88
C MET A 216 9.20 -27.01 -2.30
N GLU A 217 10.35 -26.72 -1.68
CA GLU A 217 11.20 -25.56 -1.97
C GLU A 217 11.80 -25.61 -3.39
N ALA A 218 12.27 -26.77 -3.85
CA ALA A 218 12.78 -26.93 -5.21
C ALA A 218 11.67 -26.72 -6.26
N ASN A 219 10.48 -27.25 -5.99
CA ASN A 219 9.31 -27.03 -6.84
C ASN A 219 8.90 -25.55 -6.85
N PHE A 220 8.93 -24.88 -5.69
CA PHE A 220 8.63 -23.46 -5.57
C PHE A 220 9.65 -22.60 -6.31
N MET A 221 10.95 -22.87 -6.15
CA MET A 221 12.01 -22.18 -6.90
C MET A 221 11.82 -22.33 -8.41
N SER A 222 11.49 -23.55 -8.86
CA SER A 222 11.20 -23.81 -10.28
C SER A 222 10.00 -23.01 -10.78
N LEU A 223 8.91 -23.01 -10.02
CA LEU A 223 7.69 -22.27 -10.35
C LEU A 223 7.91 -20.76 -10.34
N MET A 224 8.69 -20.23 -9.39
CA MET A 224 9.07 -18.83 -9.33
C MET A 224 9.90 -18.43 -10.54
N VAL A 225 10.97 -19.17 -10.86
CA VAL A 225 11.83 -18.83 -12.01
C VAL A 225 11.04 -18.87 -13.31
N GLN A 226 10.26 -19.93 -13.54
CA GLN A 226 9.51 -20.11 -14.79
C GLN A 226 8.30 -19.17 -14.90
N GLY A 227 7.61 -18.91 -13.80
CA GLY A 227 6.39 -18.09 -13.79
C GLY A 227 6.68 -16.59 -13.72
N PHE A 228 7.67 -16.21 -12.92
CA PHE A 228 7.92 -14.82 -12.53
C PHE A 228 9.11 -14.18 -13.24
N CYS A 229 10.22 -14.90 -13.49
CA CYS A 229 11.47 -14.31 -13.98
C CYS A 229 11.54 -14.15 -15.51
N ARG A 230 10.42 -13.73 -16.11
CA ARG A 230 10.23 -13.56 -17.56
C ARG A 230 9.61 -12.20 -17.88
N PRO A 231 9.79 -11.67 -19.11
CA PRO A 231 9.13 -10.44 -19.51
C PRO A 231 7.60 -10.58 -19.43
N ARG A 232 6.93 -9.49 -19.05
CA ARG A 232 5.46 -9.46 -18.87
C ARG A 232 4.70 -9.46 -20.20
N SER A 233 5.29 -8.89 -21.23
CA SER A 233 4.74 -8.82 -22.59
C SER A 233 5.86 -8.83 -23.61
N ASP A 234 5.56 -9.32 -24.82
CA ASP A 234 6.55 -9.45 -25.89
C ASP A 234 7.17 -8.09 -26.25
N ASP A 235 6.37 -7.02 -26.25
CA ASP A 235 6.80 -5.64 -26.52
C ASP A 235 7.88 -5.12 -25.56
N LEU A 236 7.94 -5.63 -24.32
CA LEU A 236 8.88 -5.19 -23.29
C LEU A 236 10.11 -6.10 -23.19
N THR A 237 10.21 -7.13 -24.04
CA THR A 237 11.28 -8.13 -23.97
C THR A 237 12.66 -7.51 -24.16
N ALA A 238 12.81 -6.57 -25.09
CA ALA A 238 14.11 -5.95 -25.37
C ALA A 238 14.64 -5.16 -24.16
N ASP A 239 13.80 -4.36 -23.51
CA ASP A 239 14.17 -3.57 -22.33
C ASP A 239 14.44 -4.45 -21.11
N PHE A 240 13.66 -5.51 -20.94
CA PHE A 240 13.86 -6.52 -19.91
C PHE A 240 15.21 -7.22 -20.07
N GLU A 241 15.52 -7.73 -21.27
CA GLU A 241 16.78 -8.41 -21.56
C GLU A 241 17.98 -7.46 -21.40
N LYS A 242 17.84 -6.20 -21.83
CA LYS A 242 18.85 -5.17 -21.60
C LYS A 242 19.14 -4.99 -20.12
N SER A 243 18.10 -4.85 -19.29
CA SER A 243 18.23 -4.68 -17.84
C SER A 243 18.85 -5.90 -17.15
N ALA A 244 18.43 -7.10 -17.53
CA ALA A 244 19.00 -8.35 -17.04
C ALA A 244 20.48 -8.52 -17.45
N ASN A 245 20.86 -8.07 -18.65
CA ASN A 245 22.25 -8.06 -19.10
C ASN A 245 23.11 -7.04 -18.32
N THR A 246 22.56 -5.84 -18.07
CA THR A 246 23.22 -4.84 -17.21
C THR A 246 23.47 -5.41 -15.81
N CYS A 247 22.48 -6.07 -15.21
CA CYS A 247 22.64 -6.76 -13.94
C CYS A 247 23.79 -7.78 -13.94
N ARG A 248 23.91 -8.60 -15.00
CA ARG A 248 25.01 -9.57 -15.12
C ARG A 248 26.38 -8.89 -15.13
N GLY A 249 26.49 -7.74 -15.80
CA GLY A 249 27.69 -6.90 -15.75
C GLY A 249 28.05 -6.48 -14.32
N HIS A 250 27.05 -6.09 -13.53
CA HIS A 250 27.24 -5.70 -12.13
C HIS A 250 27.58 -6.88 -11.22
N VAL A 251 26.95 -8.04 -11.37
CA VAL A 251 27.31 -9.25 -10.60
C VAL A 251 28.80 -9.56 -10.77
N LYS A 252 29.28 -9.58 -12.01
CA LYS A 252 30.69 -9.83 -12.32
C LYS A 252 31.62 -8.81 -11.64
N SER A 253 31.23 -7.53 -11.63
CA SER A 253 32.03 -6.48 -10.99
C SER A 253 32.00 -6.53 -9.45
N LEU A 254 30.87 -6.94 -8.86
CA LEU A 254 30.64 -6.87 -7.41
C LEU A 254 31.07 -8.14 -6.67
N MET A 255 30.93 -9.30 -7.31
CA MET A 255 31.19 -10.62 -6.72
C MET A 255 32.52 -11.21 -7.19
N GLY A 256 33.06 -10.76 -8.33
CA GLY A 256 34.32 -11.24 -8.90
C GLY A 256 34.25 -12.65 -9.51
N VAL A 257 33.28 -13.47 -9.09
CA VAL A 257 33.03 -14.83 -9.60
C VAL A 257 31.70 -14.85 -10.32
N VAL A 258 31.68 -15.43 -11.52
CA VAL A 258 30.46 -15.67 -12.30
C VAL A 258 29.99 -17.10 -12.05
N LEU A 259 28.77 -17.25 -11.56
CA LEU A 259 28.12 -18.52 -11.26
C LEU A 259 27.08 -18.87 -12.32
N GLU A 260 26.73 -20.16 -12.42
CA GLU A 260 25.67 -20.64 -13.33
C GLU A 260 24.29 -20.05 -12.97
N SER A 261 24.07 -19.70 -11.70
CA SER A 261 22.84 -19.09 -11.19
C SER A 261 22.67 -17.61 -11.58
N ASP A 262 23.74 -16.90 -11.94
CA ASP A 262 23.72 -15.45 -12.12
C ASP A 262 22.77 -14.96 -13.23
N PRO A 263 22.68 -15.61 -14.41
CA PRO A 263 21.73 -15.21 -15.43
C PRO A 263 20.29 -15.32 -14.95
N LEU A 264 19.95 -16.38 -14.21
CA LEU A 264 18.60 -16.58 -13.67
C LEU A 264 18.29 -15.57 -12.56
N PHE A 265 19.24 -15.35 -11.64
CA PHE A 265 19.12 -14.33 -10.60
C PHE A 265 18.84 -12.96 -11.21
N CYS A 266 19.61 -12.52 -12.20
CA CYS A 266 19.44 -11.20 -12.79
C CYS A 266 18.11 -11.01 -13.52
N ARG A 267 17.55 -12.08 -14.12
CA ARG A 267 16.19 -12.04 -14.66
C ARG A 267 15.16 -11.92 -13.55
N CYS A 268 15.29 -12.69 -12.48
CA CYS A 268 14.39 -12.63 -11.33
C CYS A 268 14.44 -11.26 -10.63
N TRP A 269 15.64 -10.69 -10.48
CA TRP A 269 15.85 -9.34 -9.97
C TRP A 269 15.11 -8.31 -10.83
N THR A 270 15.33 -8.33 -12.15
CA THR A 270 14.66 -7.42 -13.08
C THR A 270 13.15 -7.55 -13.00
N ALA A 271 12.63 -8.79 -13.05
CA ALA A 271 11.20 -9.06 -12.95
C ALA A 271 10.60 -8.61 -11.60
N PHE A 272 11.33 -8.78 -10.51
CA PHE A 272 10.91 -8.33 -9.18
C PHE A 272 10.72 -6.80 -9.17
N PHE A 273 11.69 -6.03 -9.64
CA PHE A 273 11.56 -4.57 -9.68
C PHE A 273 10.51 -4.09 -10.67
N ASP A 274 10.32 -4.75 -11.81
CA ASP A 274 9.21 -4.43 -12.72
C ASP A 274 7.83 -4.72 -12.08
N HIS A 275 7.73 -5.78 -11.28
CA HIS A 275 6.54 -6.04 -10.49
C HIS A 275 6.34 -4.98 -9.41
N GLN A 276 7.40 -4.56 -8.70
CA GLN A 276 7.33 -3.47 -7.72
C GLN A 276 6.91 -2.15 -8.35
N ARG A 277 7.43 -1.78 -9.53
CA ARG A 277 6.97 -0.59 -10.28
C ARG A 277 5.49 -0.67 -10.61
N THR A 278 5.03 -1.84 -11.03
CA THR A 278 3.61 -2.05 -11.30
C THR A 278 2.77 -1.93 -10.04
N LEU A 279 3.23 -2.54 -8.94
CA LEU A 279 2.57 -2.49 -7.64
C LEU A 279 2.49 -1.04 -7.11
N ALA A 280 3.55 -0.26 -7.26
CA ALA A 280 3.59 1.14 -6.84
C ALA A 280 2.56 2.00 -7.62
N ARG A 281 2.41 1.76 -8.93
CA ARG A 281 1.33 2.39 -9.74
C ARG A 281 -0.05 2.00 -9.25
N TRP A 282 -0.27 0.71 -8.96
CA TRP A 282 -1.54 0.25 -8.39
C TRP A 282 -1.81 0.81 -6.99
N ALA A 283 -0.77 0.99 -6.17
CA ALA A 283 -0.88 1.60 -4.85
C ALA A 283 -1.40 3.04 -4.95
N LEU A 284 -0.92 3.82 -5.92
CA LEU A 284 -1.46 5.16 -6.19
C LEU A 284 -2.93 5.14 -6.64
N VAL A 285 -3.32 4.20 -7.49
CA VAL A 285 -4.72 4.02 -7.92
C VAL A 285 -5.61 3.65 -6.73
N MET A 286 -5.16 2.72 -5.88
CA MET A 286 -5.83 2.31 -4.66
C MET A 286 -5.96 3.47 -3.67
N TRP A 287 -4.89 4.25 -3.50
CA TRP A 287 -4.87 5.45 -2.67
C TRP A 287 -5.92 6.45 -3.13
N PHE A 288 -5.98 6.74 -4.44
CA PHE A 288 -6.98 7.65 -5.00
C PHE A 288 -8.40 7.11 -4.83
N GLY A 289 -8.62 5.82 -5.07
CA GLY A 289 -9.90 5.17 -4.82
C GLY A 289 -10.35 5.30 -3.36
N LEU A 290 -9.45 5.04 -2.42
CA LEU A 290 -9.69 5.18 -0.99
C LEU A 290 -10.04 6.63 -0.61
N PHE A 291 -9.29 7.60 -1.14
CA PHE A 291 -9.50 9.02 -0.95
C PHE A 291 -10.90 9.47 -1.39
N VAL A 292 -11.32 9.06 -2.59
CA VAL A 292 -12.68 9.31 -3.09
C VAL A 292 -13.73 8.68 -2.18
N GLY A 293 -13.49 7.47 -1.68
CA GLY A 293 -14.38 6.79 -0.73
C GLY A 293 -14.53 7.56 0.57
N ILE A 294 -13.43 8.09 1.11
CA ILE A 294 -13.42 8.92 2.33
C ILE A 294 -14.22 10.20 2.12
N LEU A 295 -13.97 10.90 1.02
CA LEU A 295 -14.73 12.10 0.66
C LEU A 295 -16.22 11.82 0.53
N ALA A 296 -16.58 10.69 -0.07
CA ALA A 296 -17.97 10.28 -0.21
C ALA A 296 -18.65 10.03 1.15
N VAL A 297 -17.95 9.39 2.11
CA VAL A 297 -18.43 9.24 3.49
C VAL A 297 -18.61 10.61 4.16
N LEU A 298 -17.57 11.46 4.15
CA LEU A 298 -17.60 12.77 4.79
C LEU A 298 -18.70 13.67 4.20
N TYR A 299 -18.84 13.69 2.88
CA TYR A 299 -19.93 14.39 2.20
C TYR A 299 -21.30 13.88 2.67
N SER A 300 -21.48 12.56 2.77
CA SER A 300 -22.76 11.97 3.21
C SER A 300 -23.16 12.38 4.64
N VAL A 301 -22.17 12.59 5.51
CA VAL A 301 -22.37 13.07 6.89
C VAL A 301 -22.68 14.57 6.90
N CYS A 302 -21.88 15.36 6.18
CA CYS A 302 -22.01 16.81 6.10
C CYS A 302 -23.24 17.27 5.30
N GLU A 303 -23.81 16.41 4.45
CA GLU A 303 -24.94 16.71 3.56
C GLU A 303 -26.10 17.40 4.30
N SER A 304 -26.43 16.95 5.51
CA SER A 304 -27.51 17.49 6.31
C SER A 304 -27.28 18.94 6.76
N LYS A 305 -26.02 19.30 7.03
CA LYS A 305 -25.58 20.66 7.39
C LYS A 305 -25.43 21.53 6.16
N LEU A 306 -24.81 21.01 5.09
CA LEU A 306 -24.66 21.70 3.80
C LEU A 306 -26.01 22.10 3.19
N LYS A 307 -27.06 21.29 3.41
CA LYS A 307 -28.43 21.61 2.97
C LYS A 307 -29.07 22.79 3.69
N ARG A 308 -28.54 23.19 4.85
CA ARG A 308 -29.03 24.34 5.63
C ARG A 308 -28.28 25.63 5.29
N MET A 309 -27.13 25.53 4.63
CA MET A 309 -26.33 26.67 4.19
C MET A 309 -26.92 27.31 2.92
N CYS A 310 -26.62 28.59 2.69
CA CYS A 310 -26.97 29.26 1.45
C CYS A 310 -26.20 28.65 0.26
N ALA A 311 -26.71 28.83 -0.96
CA ALA A 311 -26.09 28.24 -2.16
C ALA A 311 -24.63 28.69 -2.36
N THR A 312 -24.34 29.97 -2.08
CA THR A 312 -23.00 30.57 -2.16
C THR A 312 -22.04 29.96 -1.13
N GLU A 313 -22.41 29.96 0.16
CA GLU A 313 -21.60 29.37 1.24
C GLU A 313 -21.31 27.88 0.98
N ARG A 314 -22.33 27.14 0.51
CA ARG A 314 -22.17 25.74 0.15
C ARG A 314 -21.16 25.55 -0.98
N PHE A 315 -21.20 26.40 -2.00
CA PHE A 315 -20.26 26.35 -3.10
C PHE A 315 -18.84 26.67 -2.64
N GLU A 316 -18.67 27.71 -1.81
CA GLU A 316 -17.36 28.10 -1.25
C GLU A 316 -16.73 26.97 -0.42
N VAL A 317 -17.50 26.36 0.49
CA VAL A 317 -17.02 25.23 1.31
C VAL A 317 -16.63 24.03 0.45
N LEU A 318 -17.44 23.70 -0.57
CA LEU A 318 -17.14 22.61 -1.49
C LEU A 318 -15.93 22.92 -2.38
N ALA A 319 -15.81 24.16 -2.87
CA ALA A 319 -14.68 24.59 -3.68
C ALA A 319 -13.39 24.56 -2.86
N PHE A 320 -13.40 25.10 -1.64
CA PHE A 320 -12.26 25.04 -0.74
C PHE A 320 -11.84 23.59 -0.44
N ALA A 321 -12.80 22.71 -0.18
CA ALA A 321 -12.52 21.29 0.02
C ALA A 321 -11.91 20.65 -1.24
N VAL A 322 -12.50 20.85 -2.41
CA VAL A 322 -12.00 20.29 -3.68
C VAL A 322 -10.59 20.79 -3.99
N VAL A 323 -10.33 22.09 -3.84
CA VAL A 323 -9.00 22.68 -4.09
C VAL A 323 -7.98 22.15 -3.09
N SER A 324 -8.30 22.13 -1.79
CA SER A 324 -7.40 21.58 -0.77
C SER A 324 -7.07 20.11 -1.04
N MET A 325 -8.07 19.34 -1.46
CA MET A 325 -7.89 17.93 -1.82
C MET A 325 -7.07 17.74 -3.08
N ALA A 326 -7.24 18.59 -4.09
CA ALA A 326 -6.41 18.57 -5.30
C ALA A 326 -4.95 18.91 -4.96
N ILE A 327 -4.71 19.92 -4.12
CA ILE A 327 -3.37 20.28 -3.67
C ILE A 327 -2.72 19.11 -2.89
N LEU A 328 -3.45 18.48 -1.98
CA LEU A 328 -2.95 17.33 -1.22
C LEU A 328 -2.64 16.13 -2.13
N ALA A 329 -3.51 15.83 -3.10
CA ALA A 329 -3.27 14.78 -4.07
C ALA A 329 -2.07 15.10 -4.98
N CYS A 330 -1.98 16.33 -5.48
CA CYS A 330 -0.83 16.79 -6.26
C CYS A 330 0.46 16.71 -5.45
N ARG A 331 0.47 17.13 -4.18
CA ARG A 331 1.64 17.02 -3.32
C ARG A 331 2.04 15.55 -3.13
N ALA A 332 1.08 14.68 -2.82
CA ALA A 332 1.34 13.25 -2.61
C ALA A 332 1.91 12.56 -3.87
N VAL A 333 1.46 12.97 -5.07
CA VAL A 333 1.84 12.35 -6.35
C VAL A 333 3.08 12.98 -6.99
N LEU A 334 3.19 14.31 -6.98
CA LEU A 334 4.18 15.06 -7.77
C LEU A 334 5.44 15.45 -6.98
N LEU A 335 5.36 15.49 -5.66
CA LEU A 335 6.50 15.80 -4.79
C LEU A 335 6.86 14.52 -4.02
N PRO A 336 7.46 13.50 -4.66
CA PRO A 336 8.25 12.56 -3.88
C PRO A 336 9.32 13.42 -3.20
N GLU A 337 9.45 13.33 -1.88
CA GLU A 337 10.36 14.17 -1.09
C GLU A 337 11.86 13.89 -1.36
N GLY A 338 12.23 13.47 -2.58
CA GLY A 338 13.59 13.41 -3.11
C GLY A 338 14.15 14.77 -3.53
N GLY A 339 13.53 15.88 -3.13
CA GLY A 339 14.10 17.21 -3.21
C GLY A 339 14.97 17.49 -1.99
N SER A 340 16.15 16.86 -1.94
CA SER A 340 17.23 17.11 -0.98
C SER A 340 17.75 18.56 -1.09
N ALA A 341 16.91 19.54 -0.78
CA ALA A 341 17.26 20.95 -0.70
C ALA A 341 17.73 21.37 0.71
N LEU A 342 17.84 20.42 1.66
CA LEU A 342 18.27 20.68 3.03
C LEU A 342 19.37 19.73 3.51
N SER A 343 20.38 19.53 2.67
CA SER A 343 21.72 19.19 3.15
C SER A 343 22.68 20.10 2.41
N LYS A 344 22.75 21.36 2.83
CA LYS A 344 24.02 22.08 2.69
C LYS A 344 24.97 21.36 3.64
N PRO A 345 26.06 20.74 3.17
CA PRO A 345 27.12 20.34 4.07
C PRO A 345 27.60 21.64 4.73
N GLY A 346 27.44 21.73 6.04
CA GLY A 346 28.04 22.80 6.82
C GLY A 346 29.55 22.77 6.61
N GLU A 347 30.08 23.92 6.20
CA GLU A 347 31.50 24.26 6.29
C GLU A 347 32.00 24.21 7.73
#